data_AF-A0A5T1ZMM2-F1
#
_entry.id   AF-A0A5T1ZMM2-F1
#
_cell.length_a   1.000
_cell.length_b   1.000
_cell.length_c   1.000
_cell.angle_alpha   90.00
_cell.angle_beta   90.00
_cell.angle_gamma   90.00
#
_symmetry.space_group_name_H-M   'P 1'
#
loop_
_entity.id
_entity.type
_entity.pdbx_description
1 polymer ?
#
loop_
_entity_poly.entity_id
_entity_poly.type
_entity_poly.pdbx_seq_one_letter_code
_entity_poly.pdbx_strand_id
1 'polypeptide(L)'
;MDIFREKNIYFSSIGKFTLGILFASIGFMMMTFASQNLINNNGLPISMAWIIISIFFLTLGELCVSPIGLSIMTKVAPDLIKNQVMGLWFVASALGNALAGFIGGKASEENIAYLPNLFYQCMWILLGAVIILLILKKPINKILKINIKEKI
;
A
#
# COMPACT_ATOMS: atom_id res chain seq x y z
N MET A 1 9.71 -1.38 -34.85
CA MET A 1 8.74 -1.84 -33.83
C MET A 1 8.62 -0.73 -32.79
N ASP A 2 8.27 0.49 -33.25
CA ASP A 2 8.58 1.75 -32.57
C ASP A 2 7.36 2.69 -32.46
N ILE A 3 6.17 2.19 -32.80
CA ILE A 3 4.94 2.99 -32.93
C ILE A 3 4.16 3.09 -31.60
N PHE A 4 4.52 2.31 -30.56
CA PHE A 4 3.82 2.33 -29.26
C PHE A 4 4.44 3.29 -28.22
N ARG A 5 5.41 4.14 -28.60
CA ARG A 5 6.14 5.01 -27.67
C ARG A 5 5.58 6.44 -27.55
N GLU A 6 4.42 6.72 -28.14
CA GLU A 6 3.91 8.10 -28.29
C GLU A 6 2.81 8.51 -27.29
N LYS A 7 2.15 7.58 -26.59
CA LYS A 7 1.30 7.91 -25.44
C LYS A 7 2.14 7.93 -24.17
N ASN A 8 2.90 9.02 -24.03
CA ASN A 8 3.80 9.29 -22.92
C ASN A 8 3.05 9.66 -21.61
N ILE A 9 2.04 8.85 -21.25
CA ILE A 9 1.50 8.81 -19.90
C ILE A 9 2.47 7.93 -19.11
N TYR A 10 3.67 8.43 -18.80
CA TYR A 10 4.41 7.87 -17.68
C TYR A 10 3.55 8.13 -16.44
N PHE A 11 2.67 7.18 -16.11
CA PHE A 11 2.21 7.02 -14.75
C PHE A 11 3.50 6.88 -13.94
N SER A 12 3.91 7.98 -13.30
CA SER A 12 5.09 8.00 -12.43
C SER A 12 5.03 6.74 -11.58
N SER A 13 6.12 5.99 -11.47
CA SER A 13 6.12 4.72 -10.74
C SER A 13 5.57 4.89 -9.31
N ILE A 14 5.77 6.08 -8.73
CA ILE A 14 5.15 6.56 -7.49
C ILE A 14 3.61 6.57 -7.57
N GLY A 15 3.02 7.03 -8.67
CA GLY A 15 1.56 7.07 -8.86
C GLY A 15 0.91 5.69 -8.90
N LYS A 16 1.58 4.67 -9.46
CA LYS A 16 1.09 3.27 -9.41
C LYS A 16 1.21 2.69 -7.99
N PHE A 17 2.28 3.04 -7.29
CA PHE A 17 2.47 2.68 -5.88
C PHE A 17 1.39 3.32 -4.98
N THR A 18 1.07 4.60 -5.19
CA THR A 18 -0.04 5.29 -4.49
C THR A 18 -1.39 4.63 -4.77
N LEU A 19 -1.64 4.20 -6.01
CA LEU A 19 -2.86 3.47 -6.37
C LEU A 19 -2.99 2.16 -5.58
N GLY A 20 -1.87 1.43 -5.42
CA GLY A 20 -1.84 0.19 -4.64
C GLY A 20 -2.19 0.41 -3.16
N ILE A 21 -1.63 1.45 -2.53
CA ILE A 21 -1.96 1.81 -1.13
C ILE A 21 -3.42 2.26 -1.00
N LEU A 22 -3.96 2.95 -2.01
CA LEU A 22 -5.37 3.34 -2.04
C LEU A 22 -6.28 2.10 -2.05
N PHE A 23 -5.98 1.09 -2.88
CA PHE A 23 -6.73 -0.17 -2.87
C PHE A 23 -6.62 -0.90 -1.52
N ALA A 24 -5.44 -0.93 -0.90
CA ALA A 24 -5.28 -1.48 0.44
C ALA A 24 -6.16 -0.73 1.46
N SER A 25 -6.22 0.59 1.40
CA SER A 25 -7.10 1.40 2.26
C SER A 25 -8.59 1.08 2.05
N ILE A 26 -9.03 0.89 0.81
CA ILE A 26 -10.41 0.47 0.51
C ILE A 26 -10.70 -0.91 1.10
N GLY A 27 -9.73 -1.83 1.03
CA GLY A 27 -9.83 -3.14 1.65
C GLY A 27 -10.05 -3.09 3.17
N PHE A 28 -9.30 -2.23 3.87
CA PHE A 28 -9.49 -1.99 5.31
C PHE A 28 -10.78 -1.23 5.63
N MET A 29 -11.24 -0.35 4.74
CA MET A 29 -12.56 0.30 4.85
C MET A 29 -13.69 -0.73 4.82
N MET A 30 -13.64 -1.69 3.89
CA MET A 30 -14.61 -2.78 3.82
C MET A 30 -14.59 -3.65 5.08
N MET A 31 -13.40 -3.92 5.64
CA MET A 31 -13.27 -4.67 6.90
C MET A 31 -13.84 -3.90 8.10
N THR A 32 -13.71 -2.58 8.11
CA THR A 32 -14.32 -1.73 9.15
C THR A 32 -15.85 -1.84 9.12
N PHE A 33 -16.46 -1.75 7.93
CA PHE A 33 -17.91 -1.94 7.77
C PHE A 33 -18.36 -3.36 8.15
N ALA A 34 -17.59 -4.38 7.78
CA ALA A 34 -17.86 -5.76 8.17
C ALA A 34 -17.90 -5.90 9.70
N SER A 35 -16.91 -5.35 10.39
CA SER A 35 -16.82 -5.40 11.84
C SER A 35 -17.92 -4.62 12.55
N GLN A 36 -18.33 -3.45 12.03
CA GLN A 36 -19.47 -2.70 12.55
C GLN A 36 -20.79 -3.47 12.41
N ASN A 37 -21.00 -4.12 11.27
CA ASN A 37 -22.18 -4.97 11.05
C ASN A 37 -22.20 -6.18 11.98
N LEU A 38 -21.03 -6.73 12.33
CA LEU A 38 -20.93 -7.83 13.28
C LEU A 38 -21.33 -7.40 14.70
N ILE A 39 -20.95 -6.19 15.14
CA ILE A 39 -21.39 -5.62 16.43
C ILE A 39 -22.90 -5.34 16.43
N ASN A 40 -23.42 -4.72 15.35
CA ASN A 40 -24.84 -4.39 15.25
C ASN A 40 -25.76 -5.63 15.25
N ASN A 41 -25.25 -6.78 14.82
CA ASN A 41 -25.96 -8.06 14.86
C ASN A 41 -25.66 -8.88 16.13
N ASN A 42 -25.22 -8.25 17.23
CA ASN A 42 -24.90 -8.91 18.50
C ASN A 42 -23.88 -10.07 18.38
N GLY A 43 -22.92 -9.96 17.47
CA GLY A 43 -21.90 -10.99 17.25
C GLY A 43 -22.38 -12.18 16.42
N LEU A 44 -23.57 -12.12 15.81
CA LEU A 44 -24.00 -13.13 14.85
C LEU A 44 -23.08 -13.15 13.63
N PRO A 45 -22.87 -14.33 13.01
CA PRO A 45 -22.02 -14.47 11.85
C PRO A 45 -22.55 -13.63 10.68
N ILE A 46 -21.68 -12.78 10.15
CA ILE A 46 -21.92 -11.95 8.97
C ILE A 46 -21.59 -12.71 7.68
N SER A 47 -22.09 -12.21 6.55
CA SER A 47 -21.81 -12.78 5.22
C SER A 47 -20.30 -12.80 4.91
N MET A 48 -19.82 -13.95 4.40
CA MET A 48 -18.44 -14.13 3.95
C MET A 48 -18.05 -13.18 2.79
N ALA A 49 -19.04 -12.62 2.08
CA ALA A 49 -18.81 -11.70 0.97
C ALA A 49 -17.96 -10.48 1.35
N TRP A 50 -18.07 -9.98 2.58
CA TRP A 50 -17.29 -8.83 3.07
C TRP A 50 -15.79 -9.12 3.07
N ILE A 51 -15.40 -10.32 3.51
CA ILE A 51 -14.00 -10.75 3.54
C ILE A 51 -13.48 -10.96 2.12
N ILE A 52 -14.29 -11.58 1.26
CA ILE A 52 -13.93 -11.81 -0.16
C ILE A 52 -13.65 -10.48 -0.88
N ILE A 53 -14.51 -9.49 -0.70
CA ILE A 53 -14.33 -8.16 -1.30
C ILE A 53 -13.09 -7.47 -0.71
N SER A 54 -12.89 -7.55 0.61
CA SER A 54 -11.70 -6.97 1.24
C SER A 54 -10.41 -7.57 0.67
N ILE A 55 -10.30 -8.91 0.62
CA ILE A 55 -9.09 -9.57 0.09
C ILE A 55 -8.90 -9.31 -1.41
N PHE A 56 -9.99 -9.15 -2.16
CA PHE A 56 -9.93 -8.76 -3.57
C PHE A 56 -9.27 -7.37 -3.75
N PHE A 57 -9.64 -6.39 -2.92
CA PHE A 57 -8.99 -5.08 -2.95
C PHE A 57 -7.54 -5.10 -2.45
N LEU A 58 -7.24 -5.89 -1.40
CA LEU A 58 -5.86 -6.05 -0.91
C LEU A 58 -4.96 -6.66 -1.99
N THR A 59 -5.43 -7.71 -2.68
CA THR A 59 -4.65 -8.37 -3.74
C THR A 59 -4.45 -7.48 -4.96
N LEU A 60 -5.44 -6.68 -5.36
CA LEU A 60 -5.26 -5.63 -6.37
C LEU A 60 -4.19 -4.61 -5.95
N GLY A 61 -4.17 -4.23 -4.67
CA GLY A 61 -3.15 -3.36 -4.11
C GLY A 61 -1.76 -4.00 -4.17
N GLU A 62 -1.64 -5.25 -3.77
CA GLU A 62 -0.39 -6.01 -3.78
C GLU A 62 0.19 -6.16 -5.20
N LEU A 63 -0.67 -6.43 -6.18
CA LEU A 63 -0.28 -6.55 -7.59
C LEU A 63 0.27 -5.23 -8.15
N CYS A 64 -0.17 -4.09 -7.61
CA CYS A 64 0.38 -2.78 -7.94
C CYS A 64 1.68 -2.45 -7.19
N VAL A 65 1.97 -3.09 -6.06
CA VAL A 65 3.13 -2.76 -5.22
C VAL A 65 4.31 -3.69 -5.48
N SER A 66 4.09 -5.01 -5.61
CA SER A 66 5.17 -5.99 -5.69
C SER A 66 6.11 -5.83 -6.90
N PRO A 67 5.64 -5.59 -8.15
CA PRO A 67 6.54 -5.44 -9.29
C PRO A 67 7.21 -4.06 -9.34
N ILE A 68 6.62 -3.06 -8.68
CA ILE A 68 7.03 -1.66 -8.75
C ILE A 68 8.01 -1.31 -7.62
N GLY A 69 7.81 -1.85 -6.42
CA GLY A 69 8.63 -1.56 -5.24
C GLY A 69 10.11 -1.86 -5.48
N LEU A 70 10.44 -3.09 -5.87
CA LEU A 70 11.82 -3.51 -6.09
C LEU A 70 12.46 -2.83 -7.31
N SER A 71 11.68 -2.60 -8.38
CA SER A 71 12.17 -1.97 -9.61
C SER A 71 12.54 -0.49 -9.43
N ILE A 72 11.79 0.27 -8.62
CA ILE A 72 12.13 1.67 -8.33
C ILE A 72 13.38 1.74 -7.45
N MET A 73 13.41 0.97 -6.37
CA MET A 73 14.49 0.98 -5.38
C MET A 73 15.84 0.69 -6.03
N THR A 74 15.91 -0.29 -6.95
CA THR A 74 17.14 -0.65 -7.67
C THR A 74 17.52 0.35 -8.77
N LYS A 75 16.56 1.07 -9.38
CA LYS A 75 16.83 2.10 -10.39
C LYS A 75 17.35 3.41 -9.79
N VAL A 76 16.94 3.73 -8.56
CA VAL A 76 17.37 4.95 -7.85
C VAL A 76 18.68 4.72 -7.09
N ALA A 77 19.02 3.47 -6.76
CA ALA A 77 20.23 3.12 -6.05
C ALA A 77 21.51 3.32 -6.90
N PRO A 78 22.58 3.91 -6.32
CA PRO A 78 23.92 3.88 -6.88
C PRO A 78 24.38 2.44 -7.13
N ASP A 79 25.14 2.21 -8.20
CA ASP A 79 25.60 0.88 -8.62
C ASP A 79 26.31 0.10 -7.50
N LEU A 80 27.03 0.80 -6.62
CA LEU A 80 27.79 0.26 -5.50
C LEU A 80 26.90 -0.35 -4.38
N ILE A 81 25.66 0.12 -4.21
CA ILE A 81 24.80 -0.26 -3.08
C ILE A 81 23.48 -0.92 -3.50
N LYS A 82 23.35 -1.33 -4.77
CA LYS A 82 22.14 -1.99 -5.29
C LYS A 82 21.72 -3.22 -4.48
N ASN A 83 22.69 -4.06 -4.11
CA ASN A 83 22.43 -5.27 -3.31
C ASN A 83 21.99 -4.94 -1.87
N GLN A 84 22.51 -3.85 -1.29
CA GLN A 84 22.11 -3.40 0.04
C GLN A 84 20.68 -2.86 0.05
N VAL A 85 20.28 -2.13 -1.00
CA VAL A 85 18.92 -1.62 -1.16
C VAL A 85 17.90 -2.75 -1.32
N MET A 86 18.26 -3.83 -2.01
CA MET A 86 17.45 -5.06 -2.06
C MET A 86 17.32 -5.72 -0.69
N GLY A 87 18.42 -5.80 0.08
CA GLY A 87 18.39 -6.28 1.47
C GLY A 87 17.46 -5.45 2.36
N LEU A 88 17.52 -4.12 2.24
CA LEU A 88 16.67 -3.19 3.00
C LEU A 88 15.19 -3.38 2.67
N TRP A 89 14.85 -3.67 1.41
CA TRP A 89 13.47 -4.00 1.02
C TRP A 89 12.96 -5.24 1.74
N PHE A 90 13.73 -6.33 1.78
CA PHE A 90 13.32 -7.54 2.50
C PHE A 90 13.21 -7.35 4.01
N VAL A 91 14.12 -6.59 4.62
CA VAL A 91 14.04 -6.24 6.04
C VAL A 91 12.77 -5.44 6.32
N ALA A 92 12.43 -4.46 5.47
CA ALA A 92 11.18 -3.71 5.59
C ALA A 92 9.94 -4.61 5.46
N SER A 93 9.94 -5.57 4.51
CA SER A 93 8.86 -6.55 4.37
C SER A 93 8.74 -7.48 5.59
N ALA A 94 9.86 -7.93 6.17
CA ALA A 94 9.86 -8.75 7.37
C ALA A 94 9.30 -7.99 8.58
N LEU A 95 9.72 -6.73 8.76
CA LEU A 95 9.17 -5.85 9.80
C LEU A 95 7.67 -5.59 9.59
N GLY A 96 7.23 -5.39 8.33
CA GLY A 96 5.82 -5.25 8.00
C GLY A 96 4.99 -6.46 8.41
N ASN A 97 5.47 -7.67 8.14
CA ASN A 97 4.81 -8.90 8.57
C ASN A 97 4.81 -9.07 10.10
N ALA A 98 5.90 -8.71 10.78
CA ALA A 98 5.96 -8.73 12.25
C ALA A 98 4.95 -7.76 12.87
N LEU A 99 4.83 -6.54 12.33
CA LEU A 99 3.84 -5.56 12.76
C LEU A 99 2.41 -6.03 12.47
N ALA A 100 2.17 -6.66 11.31
CA ALA A 100 0.88 -7.24 10.98
C ALA A 100 0.50 -8.35 11.97
N GLY A 101 1.44 -9.19 12.40
CA GLY A 101 1.23 -10.18 13.45
C GLY A 101 0.92 -9.56 14.81
N PHE A 102 1.64 -8.50 15.20
CA PHE A 102 1.38 -7.79 16.46
C PHE A 102 0.01 -7.09 16.49
N ILE A 103 -0.39 -6.46 15.37
CA ILE A 103 -1.69 -5.80 15.22
C ILE A 103 -2.80 -6.87 15.14
N GLY A 104 -2.59 -7.93 14.38
CA GLY A 104 -3.53 -9.06 14.23
C GLY A 104 -3.74 -9.82 15.53
N GLY A 105 -2.71 -9.97 16.38
CA GLY A 105 -2.82 -10.59 17.69
C GLY A 105 -3.72 -9.82 18.68
N LYS A 106 -4.00 -8.53 18.43
CA LYS A 106 -4.95 -7.73 19.21
C LYS A 106 -6.41 -7.94 18.76
N ALA A 107 -6.64 -8.58 17.62
CA ALA A 107 -7.97 -8.94 17.14
C ALA A 107 -8.43 -10.27 17.78
N SER A 108 -8.61 -10.28 19.10
CA SER A 108 -9.08 -11.44 19.85
C SER A 108 -10.61 -11.48 19.98
N GLU A 109 -11.18 -12.68 20.11
CA GLU A 109 -12.62 -12.93 20.28
C GLU A 109 -13.20 -12.29 21.55
N GLU A 110 -12.37 -11.99 22.56
CA GLU A 110 -12.80 -11.34 23.80
C GLU A 110 -13.07 -9.83 23.61
N ASN A 111 -12.51 -9.21 22.56
CA ASN A 111 -12.59 -7.76 22.32
C ASN A 111 -13.22 -7.42 20.96
N ILE A 112 -14.34 -8.07 20.62
CA ILE A 112 -15.09 -7.81 19.37
C ILE A 112 -15.45 -6.31 19.22
N ALA A 113 -15.70 -5.62 20.32
CA ALA A 113 -15.98 -4.18 20.34
C ALA A 113 -14.79 -3.31 19.88
N TYR A 114 -13.56 -3.82 19.96
CA TYR A 114 -12.34 -3.10 19.58
C TYR A 114 -11.95 -3.33 18.10
N LEU A 115 -12.40 -4.43 17.48
CA LEU A 115 -12.10 -4.76 16.08
C LEU A 115 -12.37 -3.60 15.08
N PRO A 116 -13.51 -2.88 15.14
CA PRO A 116 -13.78 -1.81 14.18
C PRO A 116 -12.80 -0.66 14.35
N ASN A 117 -12.41 -0.35 15.59
CA ASN A 117 -11.46 0.74 15.87
C ASN A 117 -10.06 0.39 15.32
N LEU A 118 -9.64 -0.87 15.45
CA LEU A 118 -8.37 -1.34 14.90
C LEU A 118 -8.33 -1.25 13.36
N PHE A 119 -9.38 -1.71 12.67
CA PHE A 119 -9.45 -1.57 11.21
C PHE A 119 -9.57 -0.12 10.75
N TYR A 120 -10.30 0.71 11.50
CA TYR A 120 -10.43 2.14 11.24
C TYR A 120 -9.09 2.87 11.35
N GLN A 121 -8.28 2.54 12.36
CA GLN A 121 -6.92 3.08 12.51
C GLN A 121 -6.02 2.71 11.32
N CYS A 122 -6.04 1.43 10.91
CA CYS A 122 -5.30 0.98 9.72
C CYS A 122 -5.72 1.73 8.45
N MET A 123 -7.03 1.93 8.26
CA MET A 123 -7.57 2.70 7.12
C MET A 123 -7.03 4.13 7.10
N TRP A 124 -7.09 4.86 8.22
CA TRP A 124 -6.62 6.25 8.28
C TRP A 124 -5.13 6.38 8.09
N ILE A 125 -4.34 5.46 8.63
CA ILE A 125 -2.88 5.44 8.43
C ILE A 125 -2.56 5.26 6.94
N LEU A 126 -3.25 4.34 6.26
CA LEU A 126 -3.07 4.12 4.82
C LEU A 126 -3.54 5.31 3.98
N LEU A 127 -4.67 5.94 4.31
CA LEU A 127 -5.09 7.19 3.65
C LEU A 127 -4.09 8.33 3.87
N GLY A 128 -3.56 8.46 5.08
CA GLY A 128 -2.48 9.41 5.38
C GLY A 128 -1.25 9.17 4.50
N ALA A 129 -0.87 7.90 4.33
CA ALA A 129 0.21 7.50 3.43
C ALA A 129 -0.08 7.81 1.95
N VAL A 130 -1.34 7.71 1.51
CA VAL A 130 -1.73 8.14 0.15
C VAL A 130 -1.56 9.66 0.00
N ILE A 131 -2.07 10.44 0.96
CA ILE A 131 -2.01 11.91 0.93
C ILE A 131 -0.56 12.39 0.93
N ILE A 132 0.29 11.85 1.82
CA ILE A 132 1.70 12.22 1.89
C ILE A 132 2.41 11.93 0.56
N LEU A 133 2.16 10.77 -0.06
CA LEU A 133 2.76 10.42 -1.35
C LEU A 133 2.28 11.31 -2.50
N LEU A 134 1.01 11.73 -2.49
CA LEU A 134 0.49 12.69 -3.48
C LEU A 134 1.14 14.07 -3.33
N ILE A 135 1.41 14.50 -2.10
CA ILE A 135 2.16 15.74 -1.83
C ILE A 135 3.60 15.61 -2.30
N LEU A 136 4.29 14.51 -1.96
CA LEU A 136 5.69 14.25 -2.34
C LEU A 136 5.88 14.01 -3.85
N LYS A 137 4.84 13.59 -4.58
CA LYS A 137 4.90 13.38 -6.03
C LYS A 137 5.35 14.65 -6.78
N LYS A 138 4.88 15.84 -6.36
CA LYS A 138 5.22 17.12 -6.99
C LYS A 138 6.71 17.47 -6.86
N PRO A 139 7.34 17.49 -5.66
CA PRO A 139 8.76 17.80 -5.51
C PRO A 139 9.69 16.73 -6.10
N ILE A 140 9.35 15.43 -6.01
CA ILE A 140 10.19 14.35 -6.54
C ILE A 140 10.31 14.46 -8.07
N ASN A 141 9.20 14.70 -8.78
CA ASN A 141 9.24 14.91 -10.22
C ASN A 141 9.99 16.18 -10.62
N LYS A 142 10.08 17.18 -9.74
CA LYS A 142 10.85 18.40 -9.97
C LYS A 142 12.35 18.14 -9.89
N ILE A 143 12.81 17.41 -8.87
CA ILE A 143 14.22 17.06 -8.66
C ILE A 143 14.74 16.14 -9.78
N LEU A 144 13.95 15.13 -10.16
CA LEU A 144 14.33 14.20 -11.24
C LEU A 144 14.50 14.90 -12.60
N LYS A 145 13.73 15.95 -12.89
CA LYS A 145 13.87 16.71 -14.14
C LYS A 145 15.09 17.64 -14.14
N ILE A 146 15.52 18.12 -12.98
CA ILE A 146 16.68 19.02 -12.84
C ILE A 146 17.97 18.24 -13.15
N ASN A 147 18.11 17.02 -12.62
CA ASN A 147 19.33 16.21 -12.77
C ASN A 147 19.57 15.69 -14.21
N ILE A 148 18.52 15.63 -15.04
CA ILE A 148 18.66 15.28 -16.48
C ILE A 148 19.20 16.47 -17.28
N LYS A 149 18.89 17.70 -16.85
CA LYS A 149 19.32 18.93 -17.55
C LYS A 149 20.77 19.33 -17.24
N GLU A 150 21.32 18.84 -16.13
CA GLU A 150 22.71 19.05 -15.73
C GLU A 150 23.69 18.06 -16.40
N LYS A 151 23.16 17.04 -17.08
CA LYS A 151 23.93 15.98 -17.74
C LYS A 151 23.90 16.06 -19.29
N ILE A 152 23.31 17.14 -19.83
CA ILE A 152 23.26 17.50 -21.27
C ILE A 152 23.92 18.86 -21.40
#